data_AF-A0A3N5ETC2-F1
#
_entry.id   AF-A0A3N5ETC2-F1
#
_cell.length_a   1.000
_cell.length_b   1.000
_cell.length_c   1.000
_cell.angle_alpha   90.00
_cell.angle_beta   90.00
_cell.angle_gamma   90.00
#
_symmetry.space_group_name_H-M   'P 1'
#
loop_
_entity.id
_entity.type
_entity.pdbx_description
1 polymer ?
#
loop_
_entity_poly.entity_id
_entity_poly.type
_entity_poly.pdbx_seq_one_letter_code
_entity_poly.pdbx_strand_id
1 'polypeptide(L)'
;MSLAIDQWYTRRQKDPEGDFYRKIVLQSPQNNLNATTQGLFLATPDGKLLGFTNNRSPEWVRAMLKKGLAGFTPGEAELLTNPKPDPNFTYRLPEGGLILSATSKVLKGYDKAPSLEIGFFQNSLGRDVLWMRKDEHQALVRGEVMKSFQKRMAKFNLIDNTRGEPYPWQDAEIKQVEMTIKDGVLTGTAHLETASGDRGYKAELRGFVESKEGKLTRLDVVARGEAWGASGCTEVGKP
;
A
#
# COMPACT_ATOMS: atom_id res chain seq x y z
N MET A 1 -7.90 -8.81 21.00
CA MET A 1 -6.94 -7.97 20.27
C MET A 1 -7.12 -8.24 18.78
N SER A 2 -7.15 -7.20 17.95
CA SER A 2 -7.11 -7.35 16.49
C SER A 2 -5.70 -7.01 16.01
N LEU A 3 -5.12 -7.87 15.16
CA LEU A 3 -3.81 -7.68 14.57
C LEU A 3 -3.95 -7.68 13.05
N ALA A 4 -3.31 -6.73 12.38
CA ALA A 4 -3.13 -6.73 10.94
C ALA A 4 -1.70 -7.17 10.63
N ILE A 5 -1.55 -8.06 9.66
CA ILE A 5 -0.26 -8.58 9.21
C ILE A 5 -0.18 -8.52 7.69
N ASP A 6 1.03 -8.38 7.16
CA ASP A 6 1.28 -8.56 5.74
C ASP A 6 1.40 -10.06 5.44
N GLN A 7 0.31 -10.67 4.97
CA GLN A 7 0.28 -12.09 4.63
C GLN A 7 1.34 -12.48 3.60
N TRP A 8 1.73 -11.58 2.68
CA TRP A 8 2.74 -11.86 1.68
C TRP A 8 4.11 -12.08 2.35
N TYR A 9 4.41 -11.31 3.39
CA TYR A 9 5.64 -11.45 4.16
C TYR A 9 5.55 -12.62 5.14
N THR A 10 4.58 -12.58 6.05
CA THR A 10 4.52 -13.49 7.20
C THR A 10 4.39 -14.95 6.77
N ARG A 11 3.73 -15.25 5.63
CA ARG A 11 3.67 -16.64 5.12
C ARG A 11 5.03 -17.21 4.70
N ARG A 12 5.97 -16.33 4.31
CA ARG A 12 7.31 -16.70 3.83
C ARG A 12 8.39 -16.60 4.90
N GLN A 13 8.19 -15.75 5.90
CA GLN A 13 9.07 -15.52 7.04
C GLN A 13 9.46 -16.82 7.76
N LYS A 14 10.76 -17.08 7.93
CA LYS A 14 11.32 -18.31 8.51
C LYS A 14 11.80 -18.10 9.95
N ASP A 15 10.84 -17.76 10.80
CA ASP A 15 11.04 -17.60 12.25
C ASP A 15 9.75 -17.99 13.01
N PRO A 16 9.74 -17.95 14.36
CA PRO A 16 8.59 -18.35 15.17
C PRO A 16 7.28 -17.59 14.84
N GLU A 17 7.34 -16.33 14.43
CA GLU A 17 6.14 -15.56 14.03
C GLU A 17 5.56 -16.07 12.73
N GLY A 18 6.41 -16.31 11.73
CA GLY A 18 6.01 -16.92 10.47
C GLY A 18 5.45 -18.33 10.66
N ASP A 19 6.05 -19.13 11.56
CA ASP A 19 5.56 -20.47 11.90
C ASP A 19 4.19 -20.43 12.57
N PHE A 20 3.98 -19.51 13.51
CA PHE A 20 2.70 -19.31 14.16
C PHE A 20 1.60 -18.94 13.15
N TYR A 21 1.89 -18.00 12.25
CA TYR A 21 0.94 -17.63 11.20
C TYR A 21 0.61 -18.80 10.27
N ARG A 22 1.63 -19.53 9.79
CA ARG A 22 1.43 -20.71 8.94
C ARG A 22 0.61 -21.79 9.65
N LYS A 23 0.85 -22.02 10.94
CA LYS A 23 0.08 -22.97 11.76
C LYS A 23 -1.42 -22.67 11.68
N ILE A 24 -1.82 -21.40 11.76
CA ILE A 24 -3.23 -20.96 11.65
C ILE A 24 -3.75 -21.15 10.22
N VAL A 25 -3.02 -20.62 9.23
CA VAL A 25 -3.47 -20.57 7.83
C VAL A 25 -3.67 -21.96 7.23
N LEU A 26 -2.81 -22.92 7.56
CA LEU A 26 -2.88 -24.29 7.06
C LEU A 26 -4.17 -25.03 7.50
N GLN A 27 -4.87 -24.53 8.53
CA GLN A 27 -6.17 -25.06 8.97
C GLN A 27 -7.37 -24.44 8.23
N SER A 28 -7.14 -23.42 7.40
CA SER A 28 -8.19 -22.66 6.72
C SER A 28 -8.41 -23.11 5.27
N PRO A 29 -9.49 -22.66 4.60
CA PRO A 29 -9.62 -22.82 3.15
C PRO A 29 -8.48 -22.17 2.32
N GLN A 30 -7.73 -21.23 2.90
CA GLN A 30 -6.56 -20.59 2.27
C GLN A 30 -5.25 -21.30 2.63
N ASN A 31 -5.24 -22.62 2.69
CA ASN A 31 -4.10 -23.43 3.14
C ASN A 31 -2.93 -23.53 2.13
N ASN A 32 -3.04 -22.93 0.94
CA ASN A 32 -1.96 -22.92 -0.03
C ASN A 32 -1.03 -21.73 0.21
N LEU A 33 0.12 -21.98 0.86
CA LEU A 33 1.13 -20.95 1.16
C LEU A 33 1.80 -20.34 -0.09
N ASN A 34 1.68 -20.99 -1.25
CA ASN A 34 2.15 -20.46 -2.53
C ASN A 34 1.12 -19.54 -3.21
N ALA A 35 -0.15 -19.55 -2.77
CA ALA A 35 -1.21 -18.66 -3.23
C ALA A 35 -1.48 -17.54 -2.21
N THR A 36 -2.41 -16.62 -2.50
CA THR A 36 -2.85 -15.62 -1.52
C THR A 36 -3.43 -16.30 -0.28
N THR A 37 -3.03 -15.84 0.91
CA THR A 37 -3.62 -16.28 2.18
C THR A 37 -4.45 -15.17 2.82
N GLN A 38 -4.88 -14.19 2.02
CA GLN A 38 -5.72 -13.08 2.45
C GLN A 38 -7.05 -13.58 3.04
N GLY A 39 -7.45 -12.91 4.14
CA GLY A 39 -8.72 -13.09 4.80
C GLY A 39 -8.68 -12.62 6.25
N LEU A 40 -9.80 -12.80 6.93
CA LEU A 40 -9.95 -12.58 8.36
C LEU A 40 -9.92 -13.93 9.06
N PHE A 41 -8.98 -14.07 10.00
CA PHE A 41 -8.77 -15.29 10.77
C PHE A 41 -9.16 -15.03 12.23
N LEU A 42 -9.92 -15.93 12.80
CA LEU A 42 -10.13 -16.02 14.24
C LEU A 42 -9.42 -17.28 14.72
N ALA A 43 -8.44 -17.11 15.59
CA ALA A 43 -7.63 -18.19 16.14
C ALA A 43 -7.41 -17.99 17.64
N THR A 44 -7.13 -19.09 18.33
CA THR A 44 -6.72 -19.10 19.73
C THR A 44 -5.25 -18.71 19.89
N PRO A 45 -4.79 -18.36 21.11
CA PRO A 45 -3.39 -18.03 21.36
C PRO A 45 -2.39 -19.14 21.04
N ASP A 46 -2.80 -20.40 21.07
CA ASP A 46 -1.94 -21.54 20.70
C ASP A 46 -1.90 -21.80 19.18
N GLY A 47 -2.67 -21.04 18.38
CA GLY A 47 -2.71 -21.15 16.93
C GLY A 47 -3.77 -22.10 16.36
N LYS A 48 -4.72 -22.61 17.17
CA LYS A 48 -5.90 -23.32 16.65
C LYS A 48 -6.89 -22.36 15.98
N LEU A 49 -7.30 -22.68 14.75
CA LEU A 49 -8.29 -21.89 14.00
C LEU A 49 -9.71 -22.11 14.55
N LEU A 50 -10.44 -21.02 14.78
CA LEU A 50 -11.85 -21.02 15.22
C LEU A 50 -12.80 -20.54 14.11
N GLY A 51 -12.29 -19.75 13.16
CA GLY A 51 -13.10 -19.25 12.05
C GLY A 51 -12.25 -18.54 10.99
N PHE A 52 -12.76 -18.55 9.77
CA PHE A 52 -12.18 -17.86 8.63
C PHE A 52 -13.27 -17.26 7.76
N THR A 53 -13.03 -16.06 7.24
CA THR A 53 -13.80 -15.49 6.13
C THR A 53 -12.91 -14.59 5.28
N ASN A 54 -13.07 -14.64 3.95
CA ASN A 54 -12.48 -13.66 3.04
C ASN A 54 -13.50 -12.62 2.56
N ASN A 55 -14.69 -12.59 3.17
CA ASN A 55 -15.73 -11.62 2.89
C ASN A 55 -15.59 -10.40 3.83
N ARG A 56 -15.88 -9.20 3.31
CA ARG A 56 -15.85 -7.94 4.06
C ARG A 56 -17.20 -7.55 4.68
N SER A 57 -18.25 -8.33 4.44
CA SER A 57 -19.58 -8.06 4.99
C SER A 57 -19.56 -8.12 6.53
N PRO A 58 -20.06 -7.07 7.21
CA PRO A 58 -20.20 -7.05 8.67
C PRO A 58 -21.01 -8.23 9.20
N GLU A 59 -22.05 -8.66 8.48
CA GLU A 59 -22.92 -9.78 8.84
C GLU A 59 -22.14 -11.09 8.87
N TRP A 60 -21.36 -11.38 7.82
CA TRP A 60 -20.55 -12.59 7.71
C TRP A 60 -19.44 -12.61 8.75
N VAL A 61 -18.76 -11.49 8.98
CA VAL A 61 -17.73 -11.37 10.01
C VAL A 61 -18.34 -11.58 11.41
N ARG A 62 -19.48 -10.96 11.70
CA ARG A 62 -20.18 -11.13 12.98
C ARG A 62 -20.62 -12.58 13.20
N ALA A 63 -21.12 -13.25 12.16
CA ALA A 63 -21.50 -14.66 12.24
C ALA A 63 -20.30 -15.56 12.53
N MET A 64 -19.17 -15.35 11.84
CA MET A 64 -17.91 -16.07 12.09
C MET A 64 -17.45 -15.89 13.55
N LEU A 65 -17.46 -14.65 14.06
CA LEU A 65 -17.04 -14.34 15.43
C LEU A 65 -17.94 -15.04 16.47
N LYS A 66 -19.27 -15.00 16.30
CA LYS A 66 -20.21 -15.67 17.20
C LYS A 66 -19.98 -17.19 17.22
N LYS A 67 -19.82 -17.80 16.04
CA LYS A 67 -19.58 -19.25 15.93
C LYS A 67 -18.26 -19.65 16.60
N GLY A 68 -17.19 -18.89 16.34
CA GLY A 68 -15.89 -19.16 16.95
C GLY A 68 -15.89 -18.99 18.47
N LEU A 69 -16.59 -17.97 18.99
CA LEU A 69 -16.74 -17.75 20.42
C LEU A 69 -17.52 -18.88 21.11
N ALA A 70 -18.57 -19.40 20.48
CA ALA A 70 -19.35 -20.52 21.03
C ALA A 70 -18.52 -21.81 21.13
N GLY A 71 -17.53 -22.00 20.24
CA GLY A 71 -16.61 -23.14 20.27
C GLY A 71 -15.29 -22.88 20.99
N PHE A 72 -15.12 -21.70 21.61
CA PHE A 72 -13.88 -21.33 22.28
C PHE A 72 -13.85 -21.87 23.71
N THR A 73 -12.77 -22.60 24.03
CA THR A 73 -12.44 -22.99 25.39
C THR A 73 -11.18 -22.23 25.82
N PRO A 74 -11.21 -21.49 26.94
CA PRO A 74 -10.01 -20.85 27.47
C PRO A 74 -8.92 -21.87 27.77
N GLY A 75 -7.69 -21.52 27.45
CA GLY A 75 -6.51 -22.33 27.72
C GLY A 75 -5.29 -21.44 27.86
N GLU A 76 -4.23 -21.99 28.47
CA GLU A 76 -2.93 -21.34 28.52
C GLU A 76 -2.19 -21.58 27.21
N ALA A 77 -1.43 -20.58 26.77
CA ALA A 77 -0.51 -20.70 25.66
C ALA A 77 0.84 -20.16 26.08
N GLU A 78 1.90 -20.82 25.65
CA GLU A 78 3.25 -20.33 25.85
C GLU A 78 3.45 -18.99 25.13
N LEU A 79 4.16 -18.08 25.78
CA LEU A 79 4.51 -16.80 25.17
C LEU A 79 5.46 -17.06 23.99
N LEU A 80 5.04 -16.63 22.80
CA LEU A 80 5.88 -16.70 21.62
C LEU A 80 7.04 -15.69 21.75
N THR A 81 8.27 -16.19 21.83
CA THR A 81 9.49 -15.36 21.77
C THR A 81 10.18 -15.50 20.42
N ASN A 82 10.68 -14.39 19.86
CA ASN A 82 11.42 -14.39 18.60
C ASN A 82 12.84 -13.82 18.79
N PRO A 83 13.78 -14.58 19.38
CA PRO A 83 15.14 -14.09 19.66
C PRO A 83 16.00 -13.97 18.40
N LYS A 84 15.61 -14.61 17.30
CA LYS A 84 16.31 -14.60 16.00
C LYS A 84 15.30 -14.38 14.88
N PRO A 85 14.79 -13.15 14.71
CA PRO A 85 13.87 -12.83 13.62
C PRO A 85 14.51 -13.11 12.27
N ASP A 86 13.71 -13.51 11.28
CA ASP A 86 14.20 -13.77 9.93
C ASP A 86 14.76 -12.47 9.32
N PRO A 87 16.07 -12.40 9.02
CA PRO A 87 16.70 -11.17 8.55
C PRO A 87 16.14 -10.67 7.21
N ASN A 88 15.49 -11.55 6.43
CA ASN A 88 14.86 -11.18 5.15
C ASN A 88 13.55 -10.40 5.33
N PHE A 89 12.96 -10.44 6.52
CA PHE A 89 11.68 -9.79 6.84
C PHE A 89 11.80 -8.75 7.97
N THR A 90 13.02 -8.49 8.46
CA THR A 90 13.30 -7.37 9.36
C THR A 90 13.68 -6.12 8.56
N TYR A 91 12.69 -5.37 8.09
CA TYR A 91 12.95 -4.13 7.34
C TYR A 91 13.40 -3.03 8.29
N ARG A 92 14.62 -2.53 8.07
CA ARG A 92 15.12 -1.31 8.71
C ARG A 92 15.04 -0.17 7.73
N LEU A 93 14.69 1.01 8.23
CA LEU A 93 14.75 2.21 7.43
C LEU A 93 16.21 2.42 6.99
N PRO A 94 16.45 2.67 5.69
CA PRO A 94 17.80 2.97 5.22
C PRO A 94 18.28 4.24 5.92
N GLU A 95 19.55 4.24 6.33
CA GLU A 95 20.14 5.38 7.03
C GLU A 95 20.03 6.65 6.17
N GLY A 96 19.50 7.73 6.75
CA GLY A 96 19.30 9.00 6.06
C GLY A 96 18.20 8.98 4.99
N GLY A 97 17.46 7.88 4.84
CA GLY A 97 16.24 7.84 4.04
C GLY A 97 15.08 8.52 4.75
N LEU A 98 14.13 9.02 3.96
CA LEU A 98 12.89 9.63 4.46
C LEU A 98 11.69 8.82 3.98
N ILE A 99 10.65 8.78 4.81
CA ILE A 99 9.32 8.27 4.41
C ILE A 99 8.38 9.46 4.37
N LEU A 100 7.72 9.62 3.24
CA LEU A 100 6.66 10.59 3.05
C LEU A 100 5.31 9.89 3.02
N SER A 101 4.32 10.48 3.66
CA SER A 101 2.94 10.02 3.53
C SER A 101 2.38 10.52 2.21
N ALA A 102 1.74 9.63 1.45
CA ALA A 102 1.04 9.96 0.22
C ALA A 102 -0.45 9.70 0.40
N THR A 103 -1.28 10.59 -0.14
CA THR A 103 -2.73 10.44 -0.17
C THR A 103 -3.24 10.76 -1.56
N SER A 104 -4.15 9.95 -2.07
CA SER A 104 -4.76 10.11 -3.38
C SER A 104 -6.28 10.18 -3.26
N LYS A 105 -6.90 10.87 -4.23
CA LYS A 105 -8.35 10.95 -4.34
C LYS A 105 -8.75 11.17 -5.79
N VAL A 106 -9.66 10.34 -6.28
CA VAL A 106 -10.41 10.64 -7.51
C VAL A 106 -11.50 11.64 -7.16
N LEU A 107 -11.44 12.81 -7.79
CA LEU A 107 -12.29 13.96 -7.46
C LEU A 107 -13.66 13.92 -8.16
N LYS A 108 -13.71 13.36 -9.37
CA LYS A 108 -14.89 13.25 -10.23
C LYS A 108 -14.64 12.23 -11.34
N GLY A 109 -15.65 11.97 -12.18
CA GLY A 109 -15.56 11.11 -13.36
C GLY A 109 -16.30 9.78 -13.21
N TYR A 110 -16.64 9.40 -11.97
CA TYR A 110 -17.43 8.19 -11.75
C TYR A 110 -18.91 8.36 -12.13
N ASP A 111 -19.45 7.34 -12.78
CA ASP A 111 -20.88 7.08 -12.79
C ASP A 111 -21.41 6.77 -11.38
N LYS A 112 -22.73 6.89 -11.22
CA LYS A 112 -23.42 6.49 -9.98
C LYS A 112 -23.05 5.04 -9.61
N ALA A 113 -22.59 4.86 -8.38
CA ALA A 113 -22.23 3.54 -7.88
C ALA A 113 -23.39 2.53 -8.05
N PRO A 114 -23.17 1.39 -8.73
CA PRO A 114 -24.20 0.36 -8.90
C PRO A 114 -24.46 -0.44 -7.61
N SER A 115 -23.59 -0.34 -6.61
CA SER A 115 -23.77 -0.95 -5.29
C SER A 115 -23.12 -0.11 -4.19
N LEU A 116 -23.44 -0.42 -2.93
CA LEU A 116 -22.85 0.23 -1.76
C LEU A 116 -21.32 0.02 -1.70
N GLU A 117 -20.86 -1.18 -2.03
CA GLU A 117 -19.45 -1.57 -2.02
C GLU A 117 -18.64 -0.78 -3.04
N ILE A 118 -19.18 -0.62 -4.25
CA ILE A 118 -18.57 0.23 -5.28
C ILE A 118 -18.55 1.69 -4.82
N GLY A 119 -19.64 2.14 -4.16
CA GLY A 119 -19.72 3.45 -3.54
C GLY A 119 -18.61 3.71 -2.51
N PHE A 120 -18.21 2.69 -1.73
CA PHE A 120 -17.09 2.84 -0.81
C PHE A 120 -15.77 3.14 -1.54
N PHE A 121 -15.45 2.44 -2.62
CA PHE A 121 -14.23 2.71 -3.39
C PHE A 121 -14.25 4.08 -4.05
N GLN A 122 -15.34 4.46 -4.70
CA GLN A 122 -15.49 5.79 -5.31
C GLN A 122 -15.30 6.92 -4.29
N ASN A 123 -15.72 6.70 -3.04
CA ASN A 123 -15.60 7.67 -1.95
C ASN A 123 -14.33 7.54 -1.11
N SER A 124 -13.49 6.52 -1.32
CA SER A 124 -12.30 6.27 -0.51
C SER A 124 -11.18 7.28 -0.77
N LEU A 125 -10.23 7.30 0.18
CA LEU A 125 -8.92 7.92 0.04
C LEU A 125 -7.89 6.79 -0.13
N GLY A 126 -7.05 6.89 -1.15
CA GLY A 126 -5.88 6.03 -1.25
C GLY A 126 -4.82 6.54 -0.28
N ARG A 127 -4.16 5.63 0.43
CA ARG A 127 -3.07 5.94 1.35
C ARG A 127 -1.86 5.12 0.96
N ASP A 128 -0.71 5.75 0.94
CA ASP A 128 0.54 5.10 0.57
C ASP A 128 1.71 5.82 1.25
N VAL A 129 2.90 5.27 1.06
CA VAL A 129 4.16 5.88 1.47
C VAL A 129 5.09 6.02 0.28
N LEU A 130 5.79 7.15 0.21
CA LEU A 130 6.88 7.35 -0.73
C LEU A 130 8.19 7.24 0.04
N TRP A 131 9.08 6.37 -0.44
CA TRP A 131 10.41 6.20 0.13
C TRP A 131 11.40 7.06 -0.63
N MET A 132 12.19 7.82 0.11
CA MET A 132 13.25 8.67 -0.43
C MET A 132 14.60 8.18 0.08
N ARG A 133 15.55 8.00 -0.83
CA ARG A 133 16.92 7.63 -0.46
C ARG A 133 17.70 8.82 0.09
N LYS A 134 18.80 8.54 0.79
CA LYS A 134 19.72 9.56 1.33
C LYS A 134 20.25 10.50 0.26
N ASP A 135 20.66 10.00 -0.90
CA ASP A 135 21.15 10.82 -2.01
C ASP A 135 20.06 11.76 -2.58
N GLU A 136 18.84 11.26 -2.71
CA GLU A 136 17.68 12.02 -3.17
C GLU A 136 17.28 13.11 -2.18
N HIS A 137 17.30 12.78 -0.89
CA HIS A 137 17.12 13.75 0.20
C HIS A 137 18.15 14.87 0.09
N GLN A 138 19.44 14.54 0.00
CA GLN A 138 20.50 15.54 -0.08
C GLN A 138 20.43 16.38 -1.36
N ALA A 139 19.95 15.83 -2.47
CA ALA A 139 19.72 16.59 -3.70
C ALA A 139 18.62 17.64 -3.53
N LEU A 140 17.49 17.29 -2.91
CA LEU A 140 16.42 18.25 -2.65
C LEU A 140 16.86 19.40 -1.74
N VAL A 141 17.72 19.13 -0.75
CA VAL A 141 18.33 20.17 0.10
C VAL A 141 19.14 21.17 -0.74
N ARG A 142 19.79 20.71 -1.83
CA ARG A 142 20.53 21.58 -2.76
C ARG A 142 19.64 22.25 -3.82
N GLY A 143 18.32 22.03 -3.79
CA GLY A 143 17.40 22.54 -4.81
C GLY A 143 17.40 21.72 -6.11
N GLU A 144 17.87 20.47 -6.06
CA GLU A 144 17.93 19.56 -7.21
C GLU A 144 16.87 18.46 -7.08
N VAL A 145 16.21 18.10 -8.18
CA VAL A 145 15.31 16.94 -8.22
C VAL A 145 15.94 15.83 -9.05
N MET A 146 16.54 14.84 -8.38
CA MET A 146 17.18 13.72 -9.07
C MET A 146 16.20 12.94 -9.96
N LYS A 147 16.61 12.58 -11.18
CA LYS A 147 15.79 11.76 -12.10
C LYS A 147 15.33 10.44 -11.48
N SER A 148 16.12 9.84 -10.58
CA SER A 148 15.73 8.63 -9.86
C SER A 148 14.54 8.84 -8.92
N PHE A 149 14.42 10.02 -8.31
CA PHE A 149 13.30 10.39 -7.45
C PHE A 149 12.06 10.64 -8.31
N GLN A 150 12.25 11.37 -9.41
CA GLN A 150 11.18 11.64 -10.38
C GLN A 150 10.55 10.35 -10.91
N LYS A 151 11.40 9.43 -11.38
CA LYS A 151 10.96 8.13 -11.90
C LYS A 151 10.29 7.26 -10.84
N ARG A 152 10.77 7.27 -9.59
CA ARG A 152 10.18 6.50 -8.48
C ARG A 152 8.78 7.00 -8.15
N MET A 153 8.62 8.32 -7.98
CA MET A 153 7.32 8.91 -7.70
C MET A 153 6.33 8.64 -8.84
N ALA A 154 6.76 8.82 -10.09
CA ALA A 154 5.95 8.47 -11.25
C ALA A 154 5.52 7.00 -11.22
N LYS A 155 6.45 6.08 -11.02
CA LYS A 155 6.22 4.64 -11.08
C LYS A 155 5.30 4.10 -9.99
N PHE A 156 5.47 4.58 -8.76
CA PHE A 156 4.87 3.96 -7.58
C PHE A 156 3.88 4.84 -6.82
N ASN A 157 3.81 6.15 -7.05
CA ASN A 157 2.95 7.05 -6.26
C ASN A 157 2.02 7.92 -7.11
N LEU A 158 2.28 8.08 -8.41
CA LEU A 158 1.34 8.63 -9.38
C LEU A 158 0.47 7.52 -9.99
N ILE A 159 -0.14 6.73 -9.12
CA ILE A 159 -0.99 5.58 -9.45
C ILE A 159 -2.34 5.73 -8.78
N ASP A 160 -3.36 5.04 -9.31
CA ASP A 160 -4.64 4.98 -8.65
C ASP A 160 -4.71 3.80 -7.67
N ASN A 161 -4.35 4.08 -6.42
CA ASN A 161 -4.49 3.16 -5.29
C ASN A 161 -5.81 3.34 -4.52
N THR A 162 -6.79 4.09 -5.04
CA THR A 162 -8.10 4.30 -4.37
C THR A 162 -9.03 3.10 -4.53
N ARG A 163 -8.76 2.22 -5.49
CA ARG A 163 -9.66 1.13 -5.94
C ARG A 163 -9.10 -0.27 -5.72
N GLY A 164 -8.13 -0.46 -4.83
CA GLY A 164 -7.54 -1.78 -4.53
C GLY A 164 -6.06 -1.84 -4.86
N GLU A 165 -5.59 -2.96 -5.41
CA GLU A 165 -4.17 -3.19 -5.74
C GLU A 165 -3.82 -2.54 -7.09
N PRO A 166 -3.05 -1.45 -7.10
CA PRO A 166 -2.65 -0.80 -8.34
C PRO A 166 -1.51 -1.56 -9.00
N TYR A 167 -1.43 -1.48 -10.33
CA TYR A 167 -0.25 -1.91 -11.06
C TYR A 167 0.71 -0.71 -11.23
N PRO A 168 1.96 -0.80 -10.74
CA PRO A 168 2.97 0.22 -11.00
C PRO A 168 3.22 0.41 -12.49
N TRP A 169 3.62 1.61 -12.88
CA TRP A 169 3.97 1.89 -14.27
C TRP A 169 5.27 1.18 -14.68
N GLN A 170 5.31 0.63 -15.89
CA GLN A 170 6.57 0.16 -16.45
C GLN A 170 7.43 1.33 -16.91
N ASP A 171 8.73 1.11 -17.04
CA ASP A 171 9.66 2.16 -17.44
C ASP A 171 9.31 2.75 -18.81
N ALA A 172 8.81 1.93 -19.75
CA ALA A 172 8.34 2.36 -21.07
C ALA A 172 6.98 3.09 -21.06
N GLU A 173 6.26 3.04 -19.95
CA GLU A 173 4.96 3.70 -19.77
C GLU A 173 5.11 5.11 -19.20
N ILE A 174 6.29 5.45 -18.66
CA ILE A 174 6.63 6.81 -18.23
C ILE A 174 7.03 7.61 -19.47
N LYS A 175 6.06 8.25 -20.12
CA LYS A 175 6.28 9.05 -21.34
C LYS A 175 7.01 10.35 -21.03
N GLN A 176 6.64 10.98 -19.92
CA GLN A 176 7.30 12.18 -19.39
C GLN A 176 7.20 12.19 -17.86
N VAL A 177 8.30 12.57 -17.22
CA VAL A 177 8.28 13.06 -15.84
C VAL A 177 9.39 14.07 -15.67
N GLU A 178 9.01 15.29 -15.33
CA GLU A 178 9.93 16.40 -15.17
C GLU A 178 9.53 17.23 -13.98
N MET A 179 10.49 17.48 -13.11
CA MET A 179 10.32 18.35 -11.95
C MET A 179 11.57 19.21 -11.77
N THR A 180 11.32 20.43 -11.34
CA THR A 180 12.34 21.44 -11.04
C THR A 180 11.99 22.12 -9.73
N ILE A 181 13.01 22.67 -9.07
CA ILE A 181 12.83 23.54 -7.90
C ILE A 181 13.40 24.91 -8.25
N LYS A 182 12.61 25.94 -7.98
CA LYS A 182 13.05 27.34 -8.06
C LYS A 182 12.51 28.09 -6.86
N ASP A 183 13.39 28.75 -6.12
CA ASP A 183 13.03 29.57 -4.95
C ASP A 183 12.17 28.80 -3.92
N GLY A 184 12.51 27.54 -3.65
CA GLY A 184 11.79 26.67 -2.73
C GLY A 184 10.45 26.14 -3.26
N VAL A 185 10.07 26.47 -4.49
CA VAL A 185 8.85 25.98 -5.15
C VAL A 185 9.21 24.84 -6.10
N LEU A 186 8.61 23.69 -5.89
CA LEU A 186 8.67 22.56 -6.81
C LEU A 186 7.56 22.72 -7.86
N THR A 187 7.92 22.59 -9.14
CA THR A 187 6.97 22.50 -10.26
C THR A 187 7.31 21.31 -11.13
N GLY A 188 6.32 20.70 -11.77
CA GLY A 188 6.58 19.61 -12.70
C GLY A 188 5.37 19.16 -13.49
N THR A 189 5.60 18.22 -14.38
CA THR A 189 4.59 17.53 -15.18
C THR A 189 4.88 16.03 -15.22
N ALA A 190 3.82 15.24 -15.42
CA ALA A 190 3.92 13.82 -15.68
C ALA A 190 2.93 13.40 -16.77
N HIS A 191 3.38 12.51 -17.64
CA HIS A 191 2.55 11.77 -18.59
C HIS A 191 2.92 10.30 -18.50
N LEU A 192 1.97 9.51 -18.02
CA LEU A 192 2.06 8.07 -17.81
C LEU A 192 1.01 7.41 -18.69
N GLU A 193 1.38 6.41 -19.47
CA GLU A 193 0.44 5.76 -20.39
C GLU A 193 0.91 4.35 -20.78
N THR A 194 0.01 3.37 -20.70
CA THR A 194 0.24 2.01 -21.17
C THR A 194 0.54 1.99 -22.67
N ALA A 195 1.20 0.93 -23.15
CA ALA A 195 1.47 0.78 -24.58
C ALA A 195 0.18 0.75 -25.43
N SER A 196 -0.93 0.24 -24.88
CA SER A 196 -2.25 0.21 -25.51
C SER A 196 -3.01 1.54 -25.43
N GLY A 197 -2.60 2.49 -24.58
CA GLY A 197 -3.30 3.74 -24.35
C GLY A 197 -4.59 3.63 -23.52
N ASP A 198 -4.96 2.42 -23.09
CA ASP A 198 -6.19 2.16 -22.32
C ASP A 198 -6.15 2.68 -20.87
N ARG A 199 -4.96 2.98 -20.36
CA ARG A 199 -4.72 3.48 -19.02
C ARG A 199 -3.64 4.55 -19.06
N GLY A 200 -3.92 5.69 -18.43
CA GLY A 200 -2.94 6.76 -18.34
C GLY A 200 -3.26 7.80 -17.28
N TYR A 201 -2.29 8.70 -17.07
CA TYR A 201 -2.40 9.83 -16.17
C TYR A 201 -1.55 10.99 -16.70
N LYS A 202 -2.18 12.14 -16.92
CA LYS A 202 -1.50 13.40 -17.24
C LYS A 202 -1.71 14.37 -16.10
N ALA A 203 -0.62 14.85 -15.50
CA ALA A 203 -0.68 15.64 -14.29
C ALA A 203 0.30 16.81 -14.29
N GLU A 204 -0.11 17.88 -13.62
CA GLU A 204 0.77 18.95 -13.17
C GLU A 204 1.10 18.74 -11.69
N LEU A 205 2.33 19.08 -11.33
CA LEU A 205 2.84 18.96 -9.98
C LEU A 205 3.23 20.34 -9.46
N ARG A 206 2.83 20.64 -8.23
CA ARG A 206 3.28 21.85 -7.52
C ARG A 206 3.50 21.55 -6.06
N GLY A 207 4.55 22.14 -5.49
CA GLY A 207 4.95 21.86 -4.13
C GLY A 207 5.87 22.89 -3.51
N PHE A 208 6.21 22.67 -2.25
CA PHE A 208 7.16 23.46 -1.48
C PHE A 208 8.26 22.57 -0.93
N VAL A 209 9.49 23.08 -0.97
CA VAL A 209 10.69 22.43 -0.47
C VAL A 209 11.39 23.42 0.44
N GLU A 210 11.52 23.06 1.72
CA GLU A 210 12.26 23.86 2.70
C GLU A 210 13.31 23.00 3.37
N SER A 211 14.51 23.57 3.55
CA SER A 211 15.60 22.89 4.25
C SER A 211 16.25 23.79 5.29
N LYS A 212 16.76 23.17 6.35
CA LYS A 212 17.51 23.82 7.42
C LYS A 212 18.62 22.88 7.86
N GLU A 213 19.83 23.40 8.04
CA GLU A 213 20.99 22.63 8.54
C GLU A 213 21.24 21.31 7.77
N GLY A 214 21.12 21.35 6.44
CA GLY A 214 21.35 20.18 5.59
C GLY A 214 20.23 19.14 5.62
N LYS A 215 19.07 19.44 6.21
CA LYS A 215 17.92 18.54 6.32
C LYS A 215 16.67 19.17 5.73
N LEU A 216 15.83 18.34 5.10
CA LEU A 216 14.50 18.79 4.70
C LEU A 216 13.67 19.02 5.96
N THR A 217 12.98 20.14 6.00
CA THR A 217 12.01 20.50 7.05
C THR A 217 10.59 20.55 6.51
N ARG A 218 10.44 20.68 5.19
CA ARG A 218 9.16 20.61 4.49
C ARG A 218 9.35 20.01 3.10
N LEU A 219 8.46 19.08 2.74
CA LEU A 219 8.26 18.64 1.37
C LEU A 219 6.77 18.35 1.18
N ASP A 220 6.08 19.30 0.58
CA ASP A 220 4.69 19.15 0.19
C ASP A 220 4.63 19.11 -1.34
N VAL A 221 3.99 18.12 -1.93
CA VAL A 221 3.78 18.06 -3.38
C VAL A 221 2.36 17.60 -3.66
N VAL A 222 1.65 18.35 -4.51
CA VAL A 222 0.34 17.99 -5.03
C VAL A 222 0.50 17.70 -6.51
N ALA A 223 0.08 16.50 -6.94
CA ALA A 223 -0.13 16.17 -8.33
C ALA A 223 -1.63 16.22 -8.63
N ARG A 224 -2.03 17.00 -9.64
CA ARG A 224 -3.43 17.09 -10.10
C ARG A 224 -3.47 16.90 -11.60
N GLY A 225 -4.43 16.10 -12.06
CA GLY A 225 -4.51 15.79 -13.47
C GLY A 225 -5.72 14.95 -13.85
N GLU A 226 -5.70 14.47 -15.09
CA GLU A 226 -6.69 13.58 -15.67
C GLU A 226 -6.11 12.19 -15.79
N ALA A 227 -6.75 11.24 -15.11
CA ALA A 227 -6.45 9.81 -15.20
C ALA A 227 -7.58 9.10 -15.94
N TRP A 228 -7.25 8.06 -16.70
CA TRP A 228 -8.22 7.23 -17.40
C TRP A 228 -7.84 5.76 -17.29
N GLY A 229 -8.85 4.91 -17.48
CA GLY A 229 -8.72 3.47 -17.33
C GLY A 229 -8.65 3.03 -15.86
N ALA A 230 -8.33 1.75 -15.69
CA ALA A 230 -8.18 1.13 -14.37
C ALA A 230 -6.91 0.26 -14.36
N SER A 231 -6.34 0.09 -13.18
CA SER A 231 -5.30 -0.90 -12.92
C SER A 231 -5.84 -1.97 -11.98
N GLY A 232 -5.41 -3.23 -12.14
CA GLY A 232 -5.69 -4.28 -11.16
C GLY A 232 -7.03 -5.02 -11.33
N CYS A 233 -7.31 -5.86 -10.33
CA CYS A 233 -8.41 -6.83 -10.28
C CYS A 233 -9.78 -6.24 -9.94
N THR A 234 -9.86 -4.96 -9.62
CA THR A 234 -11.11 -4.29 -9.26
C THR A 234 -11.46 -3.31 -10.38
N GLU A 235 -12.26 -3.77 -11.35
CA GLU A 235 -12.89 -2.95 -12.41
C GLU A 235 -13.94 -1.97 -11.85
N VAL A 236 -13.70 -1.45 -10.66
CA VAL A 236 -14.63 -0.64 -9.91
C VAL A 236 -14.65 0.75 -10.51
N GLY A 237 -15.69 1.06 -11.30
CA GLY A 237 -15.97 2.38 -11.83
C GLY A 237 -14.81 2.94 -12.66
N LYS A 238 -14.80 2.68 -13.96
CA LYS A 238 -13.95 3.45 -14.87
C LYS A 238 -14.40 4.91 -14.81
N PRO A 239 -13.56 5.88 -14.42
CA PRO A 239 -13.80 7.27 -14.72
C PRO A 239 -13.55 7.57 -16.20
#